data_AF-A0A917L9N2-F1
#
_entry.id   AF-A0A917L9N2-F1
#
_cell.length_a   1.000
_cell.length_b   1.000
_cell.length_c   1.000
_cell.angle_alpha   90.00
_cell.angle_beta   90.00
_cell.angle_gamma   90.00
#
_symmetry.space_group_name_H-M   'P 1'
#
loop_
_entity.id
_entity.type
_entity.pdbx_description
1 polymer ?
#
loop_
_entity_poly.entity_id
_entity_poly.type
_entity_poly.pdbx_seq_one_letter_code
_entity_poly.pdbx_strand_id
1 'polypeptide(L)'
;MQLHDVWFVLIAVLWIGYFFLEGFDFGVGVLTKLLARDRAEKRVLINTIGPVWDGNEVWLLSAGGATFAAFPEWYATLFSGFYLPLLLILVCLIVRGVAFEYRVKRPEENWQRNWETAIFWTSLLPAFLWGVAFANITRGVKIDADFEYVGNLADLLNPYALLGGLVTLSLFTFHGTVFVGLKTVGDIRERARKLAVRVGLVAAVVALAFLSWTQADKGDSGSLAAAVVAVLALVAALGAAWKGREGWAFAFSGVTIVAAVAMLFLTLFPNVMPSSLNADWNLTVTNASSSPYTLKIMTWCAGIATPMVLLYQGWTYWVFRKRIGTQHLAEAAH
;
A
#
# COMPACT_ATOMS: atom_id res chain seq x y z
N MET A 1 2.06 -24.58 -14.11
CA MET A 1 1.09 -23.55 -13.67
C MET A 1 0.17 -23.27 -14.83
N GLN A 2 -1.14 -23.28 -14.58
CA GLN A 2 -2.12 -22.81 -15.56
C GLN A 2 -2.03 -21.28 -15.68
N LEU A 3 -2.57 -20.71 -16.77
CA LEU A 3 -2.50 -19.25 -16.98
C LEU A 3 -3.23 -18.46 -15.89
N HIS A 4 -4.33 -18.99 -15.33
CA HIS A 4 -5.00 -18.35 -14.20
C HIS A 4 -4.12 -18.32 -12.94
N ASP A 5 -3.37 -19.39 -12.64
CA ASP A 5 -2.43 -19.38 -11.51
C ASP A 5 -1.35 -18.30 -11.69
N VAL A 6 -0.83 -18.17 -12.92
CA VAL A 6 0.17 -17.14 -13.25
C VAL A 6 -0.42 -15.75 -13.06
N TRP A 7 -1.65 -15.53 -13.54
CA TRP A 7 -2.32 -14.24 -13.41
C TRP A 7 -2.67 -13.88 -11.97
N PHE A 8 -3.02 -14.85 -11.12
CA PHE A 8 -3.17 -14.63 -9.69
C PHE A 8 -1.87 -14.11 -9.07
N VAL A 9 -0.73 -14.74 -9.38
CA VAL A 9 0.59 -14.30 -8.91
C VAL A 9 0.95 -12.92 -9.46
N LEU A 10 0.66 -12.64 -10.73
CA LEU A 10 0.92 -11.33 -11.32
C LEU A 10 0.10 -10.21 -10.64
N ILE A 11 -1.17 -10.47 -10.33
CA ILE A 11 -2.00 -9.52 -9.56
C ILE A 11 -1.44 -9.32 -8.16
N ALA A 12 -1.01 -10.40 -7.49
CA ALA A 12 -0.34 -10.28 -6.20
C ALA A 12 0.91 -9.39 -6.29
N VAL A 13 1.73 -9.54 -7.34
CA VAL A 13 2.90 -8.70 -7.61
C VAL A 13 2.51 -7.23 -7.83
N LEU A 14 1.43 -6.95 -8.55
CA LEU A 14 0.94 -5.58 -8.77
C LEU A 14 0.49 -4.93 -7.46
N TRP A 15 -0.26 -5.64 -6.61
CA TRP A 15 -0.66 -5.14 -5.29
C TRP A 15 0.53 -4.97 -4.34
N ILE A 16 1.48 -5.90 -4.35
CA ILE A 16 2.73 -5.80 -3.60
C ILE A 16 3.52 -4.56 -4.03
N GLY A 17 3.66 -4.34 -5.34
CA GLY A 17 4.34 -3.18 -5.88
C GLY A 17 3.65 -1.87 -5.50
N TYR A 18 2.32 -1.83 -5.58
CA TYR A 18 1.52 -0.70 -5.10
C TYR A 18 1.76 -0.42 -3.62
N PHE A 19 1.62 -1.41 -2.73
CA PHE A 19 1.82 -1.19 -1.29
C PHE A 19 3.26 -0.88 -0.90
N PHE A 20 4.25 -1.36 -1.66
CA PHE A 20 5.63 -0.95 -1.47
C PHE A 20 5.83 0.52 -1.87
N LEU A 21 5.41 0.90 -3.07
CA LEU A 21 5.66 2.22 -3.64
C LEU A 21 4.78 3.29 -2.99
N GLU A 22 3.48 3.06 -2.98
CA GLU A 22 2.51 3.98 -2.40
C GLU A 22 2.56 3.98 -0.87
N GLY A 23 3.04 2.90 -0.25
CA GLY A 23 3.15 2.80 1.20
C GLY A 23 3.99 3.91 1.80
N PHE A 24 5.14 4.25 1.19
CA PHE A 24 5.92 5.39 1.70
C PHE A 24 5.33 6.75 1.32
N ASP A 25 4.59 6.87 0.21
CA ASP A 25 3.90 8.12 -0.16
C ASP A 25 2.80 8.45 0.84
N PHE A 26 1.96 7.46 1.19
CA PHE A 26 1.01 7.60 2.28
C PHE A 26 1.70 7.92 3.61
N GLY A 27 2.80 7.22 3.91
CA GLY A 27 3.59 7.48 5.10
C GLY A 27 4.10 8.91 5.17
N VAL A 28 4.66 9.44 4.08
CA VAL A 28 5.12 10.84 3.95
C VAL A 28 3.96 11.81 4.15
N GLY A 29 2.80 11.53 3.56
CA GLY A 29 1.58 12.33 3.75
C GLY A 29 1.13 12.41 5.20
N VAL A 30 1.18 11.30 5.96
CA VAL A 30 0.91 11.28 7.40
C VAL A 30 1.99 12.07 8.18
N LEU A 31 3.25 11.97 7.78
CA LEU A 31 4.37 12.66 8.42
C LEU A 31 4.32 14.19 8.29
N THR A 32 3.52 14.73 7.38
CA THR A 32 3.27 16.19 7.29
C THR A 32 2.71 16.78 8.58
N LYS A 33 2.02 15.99 9.41
CA LYS A 33 1.59 16.41 10.76
C LYS A 33 2.39 15.78 11.90
N LEU A 34 2.95 14.59 11.73
CA LEU A 34 3.66 13.89 12.80
C LEU A 34 5.14 14.29 12.94
N LEU A 35 5.77 14.78 11.87
CA LEU A 35 7.22 15.04 11.83
C LEU A 35 7.59 16.49 11.53
N ALA A 36 6.87 17.13 10.60
CA ALA A 36 7.16 18.49 10.18
C ALA A 36 6.67 19.51 11.23
N ARG A 37 7.53 20.48 11.57
CA ARG A 37 7.26 21.54 12.55
C ARG A 37 6.65 22.79 11.92
N ASP A 38 7.05 23.09 10.68
CA ASP A 38 6.62 24.28 9.97
C ASP A 38 6.28 23.97 8.49
N ARG A 39 5.83 24.98 7.76
CA ARG A 39 5.45 24.86 6.34
C ARG A 39 6.63 24.55 5.43
N ALA A 40 7.83 25.03 5.75
CA ALA A 40 9.01 24.76 4.94
C ALA A 40 9.37 23.28 5.03
N GLU A 41 9.36 22.70 6.23
CA GLU A 41 9.59 21.27 6.42
C GLU A 41 8.50 20.42 5.76
N LYS A 42 7.22 20.81 5.86
CA LYS A 42 6.13 20.12 5.13
C LYS A 42 6.35 20.13 3.62
N ARG A 43 6.79 21.28 3.07
CA ARG A 43 7.14 21.39 1.65
C ARG A 43 8.29 20.47 1.28
N VAL A 44 9.32 20.37 2.13
CA VAL A 44 10.40 19.41 1.92
C VAL A 44 9.87 17.97 1.87
N LEU A 45 9.04 17.56 2.83
CA LEU A 45 8.46 16.22 2.85
C LEU A 45 7.67 15.93 1.56
N ILE A 46 6.75 16.82 1.18
CA ILE A 46 5.96 16.65 -0.06
C ILE A 46 6.86 16.58 -1.29
N ASN A 47 7.89 17.42 -1.37
CA ASN A 47 8.83 17.41 -2.50
C ASN A 47 9.68 16.13 -2.57
N THR A 48 9.78 15.33 -1.49
CA THR A 48 10.51 14.04 -1.55
C THR A 48 9.79 13.01 -2.42
N ILE A 49 8.46 13.12 -2.51
CA ILE A 49 7.58 12.21 -3.26
C ILE A 49 7.02 12.85 -4.55
N GLY A 50 7.06 14.19 -4.66
CA GLY A 50 6.56 14.95 -5.81
C GLY A 50 6.90 14.39 -7.20
N PRO A 51 8.14 13.92 -7.46
CA PRO A 51 8.49 13.38 -8.78
C PRO A 51 8.02 11.94 -9.07
N VAL A 52 7.49 11.21 -8.07
CA VAL A 52 7.24 9.76 -8.17
C VAL A 52 5.83 9.33 -7.79
N TRP A 53 5.10 10.10 -6.98
CA TRP A 53 3.80 9.70 -6.42
C TRP A 53 2.77 9.34 -7.49
N ASP A 54 2.69 10.12 -8.56
CA ASP A 54 1.72 9.90 -9.65
C ASP A 54 2.01 8.56 -10.36
N GLY A 55 3.30 8.27 -10.61
CA GLY A 55 3.71 6.97 -11.17
C GLY A 55 3.50 5.80 -10.21
N ASN A 56 3.56 6.02 -8.90
CA ASN A 56 3.26 5.01 -7.90
C ASN A 56 1.76 4.67 -7.87
N GLU A 57 0.88 5.67 -8.00
CA GLU A 57 -0.58 5.46 -8.07
C GLU A 57 -1.00 4.61 -9.29
N VAL A 58 -0.26 4.67 -10.40
CA VAL A 58 -0.53 3.85 -11.60
C VAL A 58 -0.47 2.34 -11.30
N TRP A 59 0.26 1.92 -10.26
CA TRP A 59 0.26 0.52 -9.83
C TRP A 59 -1.10 0.05 -9.32
N LEU A 60 -1.87 0.93 -8.66
CA LEU A 60 -3.24 0.64 -8.26
C LEU A 60 -4.14 0.48 -9.48
N LEU A 61 -4.04 1.40 -10.45
CA LEU A 61 -4.82 1.33 -11.69
C LEU A 61 -4.51 0.04 -12.46
N SER A 62 -3.23 -0.34 -12.50
CA SER A 62 -2.77 -1.57 -13.13
C SER A 62 -3.27 -2.81 -12.39
N ALA A 63 -3.22 -2.82 -11.05
CA ALA A 63 -3.74 -3.92 -10.23
C ALA A 63 -5.26 -4.09 -10.42
N GLY A 64 -6.02 -3.00 -10.37
CA GLY A 64 -7.46 -2.99 -10.61
C GLY A 64 -7.83 -3.43 -12.04
N GLY A 65 -7.16 -2.85 -13.05
CA GLY A 65 -7.39 -3.19 -14.45
C GLY A 65 -6.98 -4.63 -14.81
N ALA A 66 -5.87 -5.12 -14.26
CA ALA A 66 -5.46 -6.51 -14.41
C ALA A 66 -6.45 -7.47 -13.74
N THR A 67 -6.98 -7.10 -12.55
CA THR A 67 -8.02 -7.89 -11.89
C THR A 67 -9.29 -7.93 -12.73
N PHE A 68 -9.75 -6.79 -13.26
CA PHE A 68 -10.89 -6.73 -14.17
C PHE A 68 -10.70 -7.63 -15.41
N ALA A 69 -9.53 -7.57 -16.03
CA ALA A 69 -9.27 -8.29 -17.27
C ALA A 69 -9.00 -9.79 -17.07
N ALA A 70 -8.32 -10.18 -15.98
CA ALA A 70 -7.97 -11.58 -15.72
C ALA A 70 -9.03 -12.31 -14.87
N PHE A 71 -9.69 -11.62 -13.95
CA PHE A 71 -10.69 -12.18 -13.02
C PHE A 71 -11.92 -11.25 -12.89
N PRO A 72 -12.79 -11.17 -13.91
CA PRO A 72 -13.91 -10.25 -13.93
C PRO A 72 -14.90 -10.45 -12.77
N GLU A 73 -15.17 -11.69 -12.37
CA GLU A 73 -16.05 -11.96 -11.22
C GLU A 73 -15.43 -11.47 -9.91
N TRP A 74 -14.12 -11.70 -9.71
CA TRP A 74 -13.41 -11.16 -8.56
C TRP A 74 -13.50 -9.62 -8.53
N TYR A 75 -13.27 -8.98 -9.67
CA TYR A 75 -13.41 -7.53 -9.78
C TYR A 75 -14.82 -7.06 -9.43
N ALA A 76 -15.85 -7.71 -9.98
CA ALA A 76 -17.24 -7.35 -9.75
C ALA A 76 -17.61 -7.45 -8.26
N THR A 77 -17.38 -8.61 -7.64
CA THR A 77 -17.69 -8.85 -6.22
C THR A 77 -16.87 -7.95 -5.29
N LEU A 78 -15.61 -7.68 -5.61
CA LEU A 78 -14.75 -6.79 -4.82
C LEU A 78 -15.29 -5.35 -4.83
N PHE A 79 -15.55 -4.78 -6.01
CA PHE A 79 -15.97 -3.38 -6.14
C PHE A 79 -17.41 -3.15 -5.70
N SER A 80 -18.31 -4.13 -5.86
CA SER A 80 -19.68 -4.04 -5.36
C SER A 80 -19.75 -4.24 -3.85
N GLY A 81 -19.06 -5.27 -3.30
CA GLY A 81 -19.11 -5.60 -1.88
C GLY A 81 -18.38 -4.59 -0.99
N PHE A 82 -17.29 -4.01 -1.47
CA PHE A 82 -16.52 -2.98 -0.77
C PHE A 82 -16.82 -1.57 -1.28
N TYR A 83 -18.02 -1.34 -1.82
CA TYR A 83 -18.40 -0.07 -2.45
C TYR A 83 -18.06 1.16 -1.61
N LEU A 84 -18.53 1.21 -0.35
CA LEU A 84 -18.30 2.38 0.52
C LEU A 84 -16.82 2.60 0.87
N PRO A 85 -16.06 1.58 1.34
CA PRO A 85 -14.62 1.72 1.55
C PRO A 85 -13.85 2.14 0.30
N LEU A 86 -14.12 1.54 -0.87
CA LEU A 86 -13.42 1.84 -2.11
C LEU A 86 -13.78 3.23 -2.66
N LEU A 87 -15.04 3.65 -2.53
CA LEU A 87 -15.45 5.01 -2.84
C LEU A 87 -14.72 6.03 -1.97
N LEU A 88 -14.59 5.76 -0.68
CA LEU A 88 -13.86 6.65 0.24
C LEU A 88 -12.37 6.71 -0.12
N ILE A 89 -11.75 5.57 -0.47
CA ILE A 89 -10.37 5.55 -0.99
C ILE A 89 -10.27 6.40 -2.26
N LEU A 90 -11.17 6.20 -3.23
CA LEU A 90 -11.17 6.96 -4.49
C LEU A 90 -11.27 8.46 -4.24
N VAL A 91 -12.22 8.91 -3.41
CA VAL A 91 -12.36 10.33 -3.05
C VAL A 91 -11.09 10.86 -2.39
N CYS A 92 -10.47 10.08 -1.51
CA CYS A 92 -9.21 10.46 -0.89
C CYS A 92 -8.09 10.63 -1.93
N LEU A 93 -7.94 9.69 -2.88
CA LEU A 93 -6.92 9.76 -3.92
C LEU A 93 -7.13 10.98 -4.84
N ILE A 94 -8.37 11.25 -5.26
CA ILE A 94 -8.71 12.45 -6.04
C ILE A 94 -8.30 13.72 -5.28
N VAL A 95 -8.73 13.85 -4.03
CA VAL A 95 -8.41 15.02 -3.22
C VAL A 95 -6.90 15.13 -2.96
N ARG A 96 -6.19 14.00 -2.83
CA ARG A 96 -4.74 13.97 -2.64
C ARG A 96 -3.98 14.52 -3.84
N GLY A 97 -4.30 14.06 -5.05
CA GLY A 97 -3.70 14.56 -6.29
C GLY A 97 -3.94 16.07 -6.47
N VAL A 98 -5.18 16.50 -6.25
CA VAL A 98 -5.52 17.94 -6.26
C VAL A 98 -4.73 18.70 -5.19
N ALA A 99 -4.58 18.16 -3.98
CA ALA A 99 -3.88 18.83 -2.89
C ALA A 99 -2.40 19.05 -3.18
N PHE A 100 -1.71 18.12 -3.85
CA PHE A 100 -0.32 18.30 -4.24
C PHE A 100 -0.15 19.46 -5.24
N GLU A 101 -1.03 19.52 -6.25
CA GLU A 101 -0.97 20.53 -7.30
C GLU A 101 -1.47 21.92 -6.84
N TYR A 102 -2.57 21.97 -6.10
CA TYR A 102 -3.29 23.21 -5.83
C TYR A 102 -2.71 23.97 -4.64
N ARG A 103 -2.09 23.27 -3.69
CA ARG A 103 -1.46 23.87 -2.51
C ARG A 103 -0.53 25.03 -2.86
N VAL A 104 0.26 24.89 -3.92
CA VAL A 104 1.28 25.89 -4.31
C VAL A 104 0.76 27.01 -5.20
N LYS A 105 -0.50 26.93 -5.67
CA LYS A 105 -1.09 27.92 -6.59
C LYS A 105 -1.48 29.23 -5.92
N ARG A 106 -1.55 29.25 -4.58
CA ARG A 106 -2.05 30.38 -3.80
C ARG A 106 -1.19 30.58 -2.54
N PRO A 107 -0.72 31.82 -2.28
CA PRO A 107 0.19 32.09 -1.17
C PRO A 107 -0.53 32.19 0.18
N GLU A 108 -1.87 32.32 0.21
CA GLU A 108 -2.61 32.55 1.44
C GLU A 108 -2.47 31.38 2.43
N GLU A 109 -2.27 31.71 3.71
CA GLU A 109 -2.01 30.72 4.75
C GLU A 109 -3.16 29.74 4.94
N ASN A 110 -4.40 30.23 4.95
CA ASN A 110 -5.57 29.38 5.10
C ASN A 110 -5.67 28.37 3.94
N TRP A 111 -5.34 28.79 2.72
CA TRP A 111 -5.33 27.91 1.54
C TRP A 111 -4.34 26.76 1.70
N GLN A 112 -3.07 27.10 1.96
CA GLN A 112 -2.03 26.09 2.10
C GLN A 112 -2.30 25.15 3.28
N ARG A 113 -2.77 25.67 4.42
CA ARG A 113 -3.09 24.86 5.61
C ARG A 113 -4.22 23.87 5.35
N ASN A 114 -5.24 24.27 4.59
CA ASN A 114 -6.35 23.39 4.24
C ASN A 114 -5.88 22.23 3.37
N TRP A 115 -5.07 22.50 2.33
CA TRP A 115 -4.52 21.44 1.47
C TRP A 115 -3.50 20.55 2.18
N GLU A 116 -2.66 21.09 3.06
CA GLU A 116 -1.78 20.29 3.90
C GLU A 116 -2.56 19.38 4.87
N THR A 117 -3.70 19.86 5.38
CA THR A 117 -4.59 19.04 6.20
C THR A 117 -5.30 17.98 5.37
N ALA A 118 -5.68 18.29 4.14
CA ALA A 118 -6.23 17.32 3.20
C ALA A 118 -5.21 16.21 2.93
N ILE A 119 -3.96 16.53 2.57
CA ILE A 119 -2.88 15.55 2.33
C ILE A 119 -2.74 14.57 3.51
N PHE A 120 -2.78 15.07 4.75
CA PHE A 120 -2.71 14.20 5.92
C PHE A 120 -3.86 13.18 5.95
N TRP A 121 -5.11 13.64 5.84
CA TRP A 121 -6.28 12.77 5.94
C TRP A 121 -6.42 11.83 4.75
N THR A 122 -6.15 12.33 3.54
CA THR A 122 -6.20 11.55 2.30
C THR A 122 -5.01 10.60 2.15
N SER A 123 -4.02 10.67 3.03
CA SER A 123 -2.97 9.66 3.15
C SER A 123 -3.26 8.66 4.27
N LEU A 124 -3.76 9.15 5.41
CA LEU A 124 -4.11 8.32 6.57
C LEU A 124 -5.26 7.36 6.26
N LEU A 125 -6.34 7.86 5.65
CA LEU A 125 -7.55 7.09 5.42
C LEU A 125 -7.31 5.93 4.44
N PRO A 126 -6.73 6.12 3.23
CA PRO A 126 -6.43 4.98 2.35
C PRO A 126 -5.43 4.00 2.94
N ALA A 127 -4.39 4.49 3.64
CA ALA A 127 -3.42 3.63 4.31
C ALA A 127 -4.10 2.68 5.30
N PHE A 128 -5.13 3.13 6.02
CA PHE A 128 -5.93 2.30 6.91
C PHE A 128 -6.93 1.41 6.16
N LEU A 129 -7.71 1.98 5.23
CA LEU A 129 -8.81 1.28 4.56
C LEU A 129 -8.33 0.13 3.67
N TRP A 130 -7.15 0.24 3.05
CA TRP A 130 -6.58 -0.87 2.29
C TRP A 130 -6.32 -2.10 3.15
N GLY A 131 -5.83 -1.92 4.38
CA GLY A 131 -5.63 -3.03 5.31
C GLY A 131 -6.96 -3.64 5.78
N VAL A 132 -7.98 -2.81 6.01
CA VAL A 132 -9.35 -3.29 6.31
C VAL A 132 -9.89 -4.13 5.15
N ALA A 133 -9.71 -3.69 3.91
CA ALA A 133 -10.19 -4.42 2.73
C ALA A 133 -9.49 -5.78 2.59
N PHE A 134 -8.16 -5.81 2.57
CA PHE A 134 -7.39 -7.05 2.38
C PHE A 134 -7.54 -8.04 3.54
N ALA A 135 -7.69 -7.54 4.78
CA ALA A 135 -8.01 -8.40 5.91
C ALA A 135 -9.40 -9.05 5.75
N ASN A 136 -10.43 -8.30 5.34
CA ASN A 136 -11.74 -8.91 5.05
C ASN A 136 -11.68 -9.93 3.91
N ILE A 137 -10.96 -9.63 2.83
CA ILE A 137 -10.77 -10.60 1.73
C ILE A 137 -10.14 -11.89 2.27
N THR A 138 -9.10 -11.79 3.09
CA THR A 138 -8.42 -12.96 3.68
C THR A 138 -9.33 -13.74 4.64
N ARG A 139 -10.06 -13.03 5.51
CA ARG A 139 -11.03 -13.62 6.45
C ARG A 139 -12.21 -14.26 5.73
N GLY A 140 -12.55 -13.79 4.53
CA GLY A 140 -13.74 -14.15 3.80
C GLY A 140 -14.91 -13.24 4.15
N VAL A 141 -15.79 -13.04 3.16
CA VAL A 141 -16.92 -12.11 3.22
C VAL A 141 -18.22 -12.84 2.87
N LYS A 142 -19.37 -12.24 3.22
CA LYS A 142 -20.68 -12.85 2.98
C LYS A 142 -21.03 -12.81 1.49
N ILE A 143 -20.63 -13.84 0.75
CA ILE A 143 -20.91 -14.02 -0.67
C ILE A 143 -21.93 -15.14 -0.83
N ASP A 144 -22.97 -14.95 -1.63
CA ASP A 144 -23.99 -15.95 -1.91
C ASP A 144 -23.66 -16.81 -3.16
N ALA A 145 -24.63 -17.63 -3.60
CA ALA A 145 -24.47 -18.54 -4.73
C ALA A 145 -24.27 -17.83 -6.08
N ASP A 146 -24.69 -16.57 -6.20
CA ASP A 146 -24.59 -15.76 -7.42
C ASP A 146 -23.32 -14.89 -7.41
N PHE A 147 -22.40 -15.15 -6.47
CA PHE A 147 -21.18 -14.38 -6.24
C PHE A 147 -21.41 -12.92 -5.82
N GLU A 148 -22.60 -12.63 -5.30
CA GLU A 148 -22.94 -11.29 -4.81
C GLU A 148 -22.62 -11.14 -3.32
N TYR A 149 -22.12 -9.96 -2.95
CA TYR A 149 -21.93 -9.63 -1.54
C TYR A 149 -23.27 -9.26 -0.90
N VAL A 150 -23.71 -10.05 0.07
CA VAL A 150 -24.99 -9.89 0.78
C VAL A 150 -24.84 -9.35 2.21
N GLY A 151 -23.62 -8.94 2.58
CA GLY A 151 -23.35 -8.33 3.88
C GLY A 151 -23.66 -6.83 3.93
N ASN A 152 -23.35 -6.21 5.06
CA ASN A 152 -23.47 -4.76 5.26
C ASN A 152 -22.12 -4.13 5.63
N LEU A 153 -22.08 -2.80 5.81
CA LEU A 153 -20.85 -2.08 6.16
C LEU A 153 -20.28 -2.50 7.52
N ALA A 154 -21.13 -2.82 8.51
CA ALA A 154 -20.68 -3.21 9.84
C ALA A 154 -19.95 -4.56 9.81
N ASP A 155 -20.32 -5.46 8.89
CA ASP A 155 -19.62 -6.74 8.70
C ASP A 155 -18.15 -6.53 8.28
N LEU A 156 -17.86 -5.44 7.56
CA LEU A 156 -16.51 -5.07 7.11
C LEU A 156 -15.66 -4.44 8.24
N LEU A 157 -16.28 -3.91 9.28
CA LEU A 157 -15.62 -3.23 10.40
C LEU A 157 -15.45 -4.15 11.62
N ASN A 158 -15.04 -5.39 11.39
CA ASN A 158 -14.78 -6.37 12.43
C ASN A 158 -13.37 -6.21 13.04
N PRO A 159 -13.11 -6.73 14.26
CA PRO A 159 -11.83 -6.55 14.95
C PRO A 159 -10.61 -7.01 14.15
N TYR A 160 -10.72 -8.11 13.40
CA TYR A 160 -9.65 -8.62 12.55
C TYR A 160 -9.34 -7.66 11.39
N ALA A 161 -10.37 -7.12 10.75
CA ALA A 161 -10.21 -6.16 9.67
C ALA A 161 -9.63 -4.82 10.15
N LEU A 162 -10.11 -4.32 11.30
CA LEU A 162 -9.56 -3.11 11.92
C LEU A 162 -8.08 -3.29 12.29
N LEU A 163 -7.71 -4.46 12.79
CA LEU A 163 -6.31 -4.79 13.05
C LEU A 163 -5.47 -4.76 11.77
N GLY A 164 -5.98 -5.33 10.67
CA GLY A 164 -5.35 -5.24 9.34
C GLY A 164 -5.15 -3.80 8.87
N GLY A 165 -6.14 -2.93 9.08
CA GLY A 165 -6.01 -1.49 8.78
C GLY A 165 -4.96 -0.78 9.64
N LEU A 166 -4.83 -1.14 10.92
CA LEU A 166 -3.77 -0.62 11.78
C LEU A 166 -2.38 -1.11 11.34
N VAL A 167 -2.27 -2.34 10.85
CA VAL A 167 -1.01 -2.87 10.29
C VAL A 167 -0.57 -2.04 9.10
N THR A 168 -1.42 -1.86 8.09
CA THR A 168 -1.03 -1.10 6.89
C THR A 168 -0.74 0.36 7.22
N LEU A 169 -1.56 1.02 8.06
CA LEU A 169 -1.30 2.39 8.49
C LEU A 169 0.06 2.52 9.21
N SER A 170 0.35 1.65 10.16
CA SER A 170 1.58 1.72 10.95
C SER A 170 2.82 1.33 10.13
N LEU A 171 2.74 0.29 9.29
CA LEU A 171 3.82 -0.11 8.38
C LEU A 171 4.11 0.95 7.32
N PHE A 172 3.08 1.54 6.70
CA PHE A 172 3.26 2.62 5.73
C PHE A 172 3.82 3.88 6.37
N THR A 173 3.37 4.24 7.57
CA THR A 173 3.97 5.36 8.32
C THR A 173 5.44 5.06 8.65
N PHE A 174 5.78 3.83 9.08
CA PHE A 174 7.17 3.42 9.30
C PHE A 174 7.99 3.49 8.00
N HIS A 175 7.47 2.96 6.90
CA HIS A 175 8.11 2.98 5.59
C HIS A 175 8.36 4.41 5.11
N GLY A 176 7.40 5.30 5.32
CA GLY A 176 7.53 6.74 5.09
C GLY A 176 8.63 7.37 5.95
N THR A 177 8.76 7.02 7.23
CA THR A 177 9.82 7.61 8.08
C THR A 177 11.23 7.23 7.61
N VAL A 178 11.43 5.97 7.20
CA VAL A 178 12.73 5.52 6.68
C VAL A 178 13.02 6.10 5.30
N PHE A 179 11.99 6.27 4.46
CA PHE A 179 12.10 6.97 3.18
C PHE A 179 12.47 8.46 3.38
N VAL A 180 11.80 9.17 4.29
CA VAL A 180 12.14 10.56 4.62
C VAL A 180 13.57 10.66 5.13
N GLY A 181 14.01 9.75 6.00
CA GLY A 181 15.42 9.71 6.45
C GLY A 181 16.39 9.52 5.28
N LEU A 182 16.06 8.66 4.31
CA LEU A 182 16.86 8.43 3.12
C LEU A 182 16.95 9.68 2.21
N LYS A 183 15.84 10.43 2.13
CA LYS A 183 15.63 11.53 1.17
C LYS A 183 15.89 12.93 1.72
N THR A 184 16.09 13.10 3.02
CA THR A 184 16.27 14.42 3.65
C THR A 184 17.65 14.61 4.27
N VAL A 185 17.99 15.86 4.59
CA VAL A 185 19.22 16.26 5.30
C VAL A 185 18.89 17.11 6.53
N GLY A 186 19.88 17.29 7.41
CA GLY A 186 19.75 18.15 8.60
C GLY A 186 18.81 17.60 9.67
N ASP A 187 18.12 18.50 10.37
CA ASP A 187 17.29 18.16 11.53
C ASP A 187 16.10 17.25 11.15
N ILE A 188 15.50 17.43 9.96
CA ILE A 188 14.41 16.56 9.48
C ILE A 188 14.84 15.10 9.46
N ARG A 189 16.05 14.81 8.97
CA ARG A 189 16.61 13.46 8.87
C ARG A 189 16.80 12.83 10.24
N GLU A 190 17.37 13.57 11.19
CA GLU A 190 17.62 13.06 12.56
C GLU A 190 16.32 12.79 13.31
N ARG A 191 15.31 13.64 13.15
CA ARG A 191 13.98 13.41 13.73
C ARG A 191 13.25 12.25 13.06
N ALA A 192 13.37 12.10 11.75
CA ALA A 192 12.79 10.98 11.01
C ALA A 192 13.34 9.64 11.51
N ARG A 193 14.65 9.55 11.78
CA ARG A 193 15.29 8.35 12.37
C ARG A 193 14.74 7.99 13.74
N LYS A 194 14.64 8.99 14.64
CA LYS A 194 14.10 8.78 15.99
C LYS A 194 12.64 8.36 15.94
N LEU A 195 11.85 8.96 15.05
CA LEU A 195 10.45 8.60 14.85
C LEU A 195 10.30 7.21 14.24
N ALA A 196 11.18 6.82 13.30
CA ALA A 196 11.16 5.51 12.66
C ALA A 196 11.27 4.36 13.67
N VAL A 197 12.10 4.50 14.70
CA VAL A 197 12.18 3.48 15.76
C VAL A 197 10.86 3.37 16.53
N ARG A 198 10.23 4.49 16.89
CA ARG A 198 8.97 4.48 17.65
C ARG A 198 7.81 3.92 16.83
N VAL A 199 7.63 4.42 15.61
CA VAL A 199 6.56 3.97 14.71
C VAL A 199 6.80 2.53 14.28
N GLY A 200 8.05 2.15 14.02
CA GLY A 200 8.40 0.77 13.67
C GLY A 200 8.12 -0.23 14.81
N LEU A 201 8.30 0.16 16.08
CA LEU A 201 7.93 -0.70 17.22
C LEU A 201 6.42 -0.90 17.31
N VAL A 202 5.63 0.15 17.08
CA VAL A 202 4.17 0.03 16.99
C VAL A 202 3.79 -0.89 15.82
N ALA A 203 4.38 -0.68 14.65
CA ALA A 203 4.14 -1.51 13.48
C ALA A 203 4.51 -2.97 13.74
N ALA A 204 5.60 -3.25 14.47
CA ALA A 204 6.01 -4.60 14.82
C ALA A 204 5.01 -5.31 15.73
N VAL A 205 4.49 -4.63 16.76
CA VAL A 205 3.50 -5.21 17.68
C VAL A 205 2.20 -5.53 16.94
N VAL A 206 1.69 -4.57 16.16
CA VAL A 206 0.42 -4.72 15.45
C VAL A 206 0.55 -5.75 14.31
N ALA A 207 1.66 -5.73 13.56
CA ALA A 207 1.92 -6.72 12.52
C ALA A 207 2.08 -8.12 13.10
N LEU A 208 2.82 -8.29 14.20
CA LEU A 208 2.95 -9.60 14.84
C LEU A 208 1.59 -10.15 15.29
N ALA A 209 0.74 -9.32 15.89
CA ALA A 209 -0.60 -9.72 16.30
C ALA A 209 -1.45 -10.17 15.09
N PHE A 210 -1.45 -9.38 14.01
CA PHE A 210 -2.22 -9.68 12.81
C PHE A 210 -1.72 -10.94 12.09
N LEU A 211 -0.43 -11.01 11.77
CA LEU A 211 0.16 -12.15 11.06
C LEU A 211 0.01 -13.44 11.86
N SER A 212 0.16 -13.39 13.19
CA SER A 212 -0.07 -14.57 14.05
C SER A 212 -1.53 -15.01 14.02
N TRP A 213 -2.48 -14.06 14.04
CA TRP A 213 -3.90 -14.38 13.91
C TRP A 213 -4.20 -15.01 12.56
N THR A 214 -3.79 -14.37 11.45
CA THR A 214 -3.97 -14.90 10.09
C THR A 214 -3.41 -16.31 9.96
N GLN A 215 -2.20 -16.52 10.48
CA GLN A 215 -1.54 -17.82 10.42
C GLN A 215 -2.28 -18.90 11.22
N ALA A 216 -2.80 -18.55 12.40
CA ALA A 216 -3.52 -19.49 13.25
C ALA A 216 -4.90 -19.89 12.68
N ASP A 217 -5.57 -18.99 11.97
CA ASP A 217 -6.93 -19.21 11.46
C ASP A 217 -6.93 -19.90 10.09
N LYS A 218 -6.10 -19.43 9.15
CA LYS A 218 -6.12 -19.88 7.75
C LYS A 218 -4.75 -20.20 7.16
N GLY A 219 -3.70 -20.08 7.96
CA GLY A 219 -2.33 -20.24 7.47
C GLY A 219 -1.97 -21.68 7.12
N ASP A 220 -1.06 -21.79 6.17
CA ASP A 220 -0.37 -22.99 5.74
C ASP A 220 1.15 -22.82 5.87
N SER A 221 1.92 -23.78 5.35
CA SER A 221 3.40 -23.71 5.41
C SER A 221 4.01 -22.57 4.57
N GLY A 222 3.39 -22.20 3.45
CA GLY A 222 3.88 -21.14 2.57
C GLY A 222 3.66 -19.76 3.16
N SER A 223 2.44 -19.50 3.63
CA SER A 223 2.09 -18.29 4.38
C SER A 223 2.90 -18.18 5.68
N LEU A 224 3.19 -19.29 6.39
CA LEU A 224 4.08 -19.26 7.55
C LEU A 224 5.49 -18.79 7.17
N ALA A 225 6.06 -19.31 6.08
CA ALA A 225 7.37 -18.89 5.60
C ALA A 225 7.38 -17.39 5.27
N ALA A 226 6.35 -16.89 4.58
CA ALA A 226 6.20 -15.47 4.29
C ALA A 226 6.05 -14.62 5.56
N ALA A 227 5.27 -15.08 6.55
CA ALA A 227 5.12 -14.42 7.85
C ALA A 227 6.45 -14.33 8.60
N VAL A 228 7.23 -15.41 8.64
CA VAL A 228 8.57 -15.44 9.26
C VAL A 228 9.50 -14.46 8.55
N VAL A 229 9.52 -14.45 7.21
CA VAL A 229 10.31 -13.47 6.45
C VAL A 229 9.88 -12.04 6.78
N ALA A 230 8.57 -11.76 6.87
CA ALA A 230 8.07 -10.44 7.22
C ALA A 230 8.54 -10.00 8.61
N VAL A 231 8.44 -10.88 9.61
CA VAL A 231 8.88 -10.59 10.99
C VAL A 231 10.39 -10.37 11.06
N LEU A 232 11.19 -11.25 10.44
CA LEU A 232 12.65 -11.12 10.42
C LEU A 232 13.11 -9.85 9.69
N ALA A 233 12.47 -9.53 8.56
CA ALA A 233 12.73 -8.31 7.82
C ALA A 233 12.35 -7.07 8.65
N LEU A 234 11.25 -7.09 9.39
CA LEU A 234 10.86 -5.96 10.23
C LEU A 234 11.82 -5.73 11.38
N VAL A 235 12.28 -6.80 12.03
CA VAL A 235 13.34 -6.74 13.06
C VAL A 235 14.63 -6.19 12.47
N ALA A 236 15.03 -6.64 11.27
CA ALA A 236 16.20 -6.12 10.57
C ALA A 236 16.05 -4.63 10.19
N ALA A 237 14.86 -4.22 9.75
CA ALA A 237 14.53 -2.83 9.44
C ALA A 237 14.63 -1.93 10.68
N LEU A 238 14.10 -2.37 11.81
CA LEU A 238 14.22 -1.70 13.10
C LEU A 238 15.67 -1.59 13.56
N GLY A 239 16.44 -2.68 13.48
CA GLY A 239 17.86 -2.67 13.81
C GLY A 239 18.67 -1.73 12.92
N ALA A 240 18.36 -1.68 11.62
CA ALA A 240 18.99 -0.74 10.69
C ALA A 240 18.59 0.71 10.95
N ALA A 241 17.32 0.97 11.27
CA ALA A 241 16.81 2.29 11.64
C ALA A 241 17.47 2.81 12.92
N TRP A 242 17.60 1.96 13.95
CA TRP A 242 18.27 2.29 15.21
C TRP A 242 19.76 2.61 15.00
N LYS A 243 20.44 1.89 14.10
CA LYS A 243 21.84 2.16 13.71
C LYS A 243 22.01 3.32 12.71
N GLY A 244 20.93 4.00 12.32
CA GLY A 244 20.96 5.10 11.35
C GLY A 244 21.31 4.71 9.91
N ARG A 245 21.20 3.41 9.56
CA ARG A 245 21.48 2.86 8.21
C ARG A 245 20.22 2.89 7.33
N GLU A 246 19.84 4.09 6.91
CA GLU A 246 18.57 4.36 6.20
C GLU A 246 18.32 3.51 4.96
N GLY A 247 19.34 3.28 4.12
CA GLY A 247 19.17 2.46 2.91
C GLY A 247 18.78 1.02 3.23
N TRP A 248 19.41 0.43 4.26
CA TRP A 248 19.06 -0.91 4.73
C TRP A 248 17.72 -0.94 5.45
N ALA A 249 17.42 0.09 6.25
CA ALA A 249 16.12 0.21 6.89
C ALA A 249 14.98 0.27 5.87
N PHE A 250 15.14 1.05 4.79
CA PHE A 250 14.21 1.13 3.68
C PHE A 250 14.07 -0.23 2.97
N ALA A 251 15.18 -0.87 2.59
CA ALA A 251 15.15 -2.19 1.94
C ALA A 251 14.42 -3.24 2.78
N PHE A 252 14.75 -3.37 4.07
CA PHE A 252 14.12 -4.35 4.94
C PHE A 252 12.65 -4.00 5.27
N SER A 253 12.30 -2.72 5.40
CA SER A 253 10.89 -2.32 5.54
C SER A 253 10.07 -2.64 4.29
N GLY A 254 10.67 -2.52 3.11
CA GLY A 254 10.07 -2.93 1.85
C GLY A 254 9.88 -4.45 1.77
N VAL A 255 10.90 -5.24 2.14
CA VAL A 255 10.78 -6.71 2.23
C VAL A 255 9.71 -7.12 3.22
N THR A 256 9.55 -6.38 4.33
CA THR A 256 8.46 -6.61 5.30
C THR A 256 7.09 -6.47 4.63
N ILE A 257 6.87 -5.38 3.87
CA ILE A 257 5.61 -5.16 3.15
C ILE A 257 5.39 -6.26 2.10
N VAL A 258 6.41 -6.56 1.30
CA VAL A 258 6.35 -7.63 0.28
C VAL A 258 5.95 -8.96 0.90
N ALA A 259 6.61 -9.35 1.99
CA ALA A 259 6.40 -10.64 2.64
C ALA A 259 5.04 -10.70 3.38
N ALA A 260 4.63 -9.61 4.04
CA ALA A 260 3.33 -9.52 4.72
C ALA A 260 2.17 -9.62 3.72
N VAL A 261 2.26 -8.96 2.56
CA VAL A 261 1.24 -9.02 1.53
C VAL A 261 1.28 -10.38 0.82
N ALA A 262 2.48 -10.92 0.53
CA ALA A 262 2.63 -12.26 -0.03
C ALA A 262 2.00 -13.33 0.89
N MET A 263 2.13 -13.19 2.21
CA MET A 263 1.45 -14.08 3.17
C MET A 263 -0.06 -14.09 2.92
N LEU A 264 -0.70 -12.95 2.71
CA LEU A 264 -2.15 -12.88 2.47
C LEU A 264 -2.54 -13.62 1.19
N PHE A 265 -1.81 -13.41 0.09
CA PHE A 265 -2.08 -14.09 -1.18
C PHE A 265 -1.81 -15.60 -1.10
N LEU A 266 -0.78 -16.02 -0.36
CA LEU A 266 -0.52 -17.44 -0.12
C LEU A 266 -1.61 -18.08 0.75
N THR A 267 -2.13 -17.34 1.74
CA THR A 267 -3.27 -17.78 2.57
C THR A 267 -4.56 -17.88 1.77
N LEU A 268 -4.72 -17.03 0.76
CA LEU A 268 -5.91 -16.99 -0.09
C LEU A 268 -5.93 -18.14 -1.10
N PHE A 269 -4.80 -18.46 -1.73
CA PHE A 269 -4.73 -19.45 -2.81
C PHE A 269 -5.32 -20.82 -2.39
N PRO A 270 -6.19 -21.45 -3.21
CA PRO A 270 -6.60 -21.09 -4.58
C PRO A 270 -7.81 -20.14 -4.68
N ASN A 271 -8.31 -19.63 -3.56
CA ASN A 271 -9.39 -18.65 -3.55
C ASN A 271 -8.86 -17.25 -3.88
N VAL A 272 -9.70 -16.46 -4.56
CA VAL A 272 -9.49 -15.02 -4.75
C VAL A 272 -10.39 -14.20 -3.83
N MET A 273 -11.61 -14.69 -3.58
CA MET A 273 -12.51 -14.18 -2.54
C MET A 273 -13.25 -15.34 -1.86
N PRO A 274 -12.88 -15.72 -0.63
CA PRO A 274 -13.59 -16.74 0.13
C PRO A 274 -14.96 -16.23 0.61
N SER A 275 -15.99 -17.08 0.50
CA SER A 275 -17.29 -16.87 1.12
C SER A 275 -17.26 -17.34 2.57
N SER A 276 -17.84 -16.54 3.47
CA SER A 276 -18.08 -16.92 4.86
C SER A 276 -19.42 -17.63 5.08
N LEU A 277 -20.28 -17.71 4.05
CA LEU A 277 -21.59 -18.35 4.12
C LEU A 277 -21.52 -19.82 3.72
N ASN A 278 -20.78 -20.13 2.64
CA ASN A 278 -20.59 -21.49 2.15
C ASN A 278 -19.28 -21.58 1.35
N ALA A 279 -18.45 -22.58 1.63
CA ALA A 279 -17.20 -22.81 0.91
C ALA A 279 -17.40 -23.11 -0.59
N ASP A 280 -18.55 -23.66 -0.98
CA ASP A 280 -18.88 -23.92 -2.39
C ASP A 280 -19.10 -22.63 -3.19
N TRP A 281 -19.30 -21.50 -2.52
CA TRP A 281 -19.51 -20.17 -3.11
C TRP A 281 -18.24 -19.33 -3.15
N ASN A 282 -17.07 -19.93 -2.89
CA ASN A 282 -15.80 -19.25 -3.03
C ASN A 282 -15.56 -18.86 -4.49
N LEU A 283 -15.12 -17.61 -4.71
CA LEU A 283 -14.46 -17.27 -5.96
C LEU A 283 -13.03 -17.82 -5.89
N THR A 284 -12.68 -18.62 -6.88
CA THR A 284 -11.41 -19.33 -7.03
C THR A 284 -10.70 -18.86 -8.29
N VAL A 285 -9.40 -19.13 -8.38
CA VAL A 285 -8.64 -18.83 -9.61
C VAL A 285 -9.20 -19.54 -10.85
N THR A 286 -9.97 -20.61 -10.69
CA THR A 286 -10.55 -21.37 -11.80
C THR A 286 -11.94 -20.90 -12.22
N ASN A 287 -12.82 -20.55 -11.28
CA ASN A 287 -14.20 -20.15 -11.61
C ASN A 287 -14.32 -18.65 -11.93
N ALA A 288 -13.42 -17.82 -11.41
CA ALA A 288 -13.47 -16.37 -11.59
C ALA A 288 -12.60 -15.88 -12.77
N SER A 289 -11.79 -16.75 -13.39
CA SER A 289 -10.85 -16.35 -14.43
C SER A 289 -11.51 -16.14 -15.79
N SER A 290 -10.96 -15.19 -16.55
CA SER A 290 -11.24 -15.00 -17.97
C SER A 290 -10.88 -16.22 -18.82
N SER A 291 -11.38 -16.23 -20.06
CA SER A 291 -11.09 -17.30 -21.03
C SER A 291 -9.57 -17.51 -21.23
N PRO A 292 -9.11 -18.75 -21.54
CA PRO A 292 -7.70 -19.02 -21.80
C PRO A 292 -7.08 -18.14 -22.90
N TYR A 293 -7.88 -17.78 -23.91
CA TYR A 293 -7.43 -16.92 -25.00
C TYR A 293 -7.16 -15.48 -24.51
N THR A 294 -8.07 -14.92 -23.71
CA THR A 294 -7.90 -13.60 -23.07
C THR A 294 -6.63 -13.57 -22.23
N LEU A 295 -6.45 -14.56 -21.35
CA LEU A 295 -5.28 -14.65 -20.48
C LEU A 295 -3.98 -14.74 -21.29
N LYS A 296 -3.98 -15.49 -22.40
CA LYS A 296 -2.82 -15.60 -23.30
C LYS A 296 -2.44 -14.26 -23.93
N ILE A 297 -3.42 -13.50 -24.43
CA ILE A 297 -3.16 -12.16 -24.99
C ILE A 297 -2.58 -11.25 -23.92
N MET A 298 -3.23 -11.19 -22.76
CA MET A 298 -2.77 -10.35 -21.67
C MET A 298 -1.34 -10.70 -21.25
N THR A 299 -0.97 -11.99 -21.24
CA THR A 299 0.39 -12.43 -20.87
C THR A 299 1.44 -11.87 -21.82
N TRP A 300 1.17 -11.84 -23.13
CA TRP A 300 2.07 -11.21 -24.10
C TRP A 300 2.17 -9.70 -23.87
N CYS A 301 1.05 -9.02 -23.65
CA CYS A 301 1.03 -7.59 -23.36
C CYS A 301 1.84 -7.26 -22.10
N ALA A 302 1.61 -8.00 -21.00
CA ALA A 302 2.33 -7.83 -19.73
C ALA A 302 3.82 -8.14 -19.87
N GLY A 303 4.18 -9.21 -20.59
CA GLY A 303 5.57 -9.59 -20.83
C GLY A 303 6.42 -8.53 -21.53
N ILE A 304 5.80 -7.67 -22.34
CA ILE A 304 6.45 -6.56 -23.03
C ILE A 304 6.37 -5.27 -22.20
N ALA A 305 5.17 -4.92 -21.71
CA ALA A 305 4.93 -3.64 -21.04
C ALA A 305 5.60 -3.56 -19.66
N THR A 306 5.54 -4.64 -18.86
CA THR A 306 6.05 -4.62 -17.48
C THR A 306 7.56 -4.33 -17.41
N PRO A 307 8.44 -4.99 -18.19
CA PRO A 307 9.86 -4.66 -18.20
C PRO A 307 10.13 -3.20 -18.59
N MET A 308 9.42 -2.66 -19.59
CA MET A 308 9.57 -1.27 -20.00
C MET A 308 9.20 -0.29 -18.88
N VAL A 309 8.06 -0.53 -18.21
CA VAL A 309 7.60 0.28 -17.08
C VAL A 309 8.61 0.22 -15.93
N LEU A 310 9.14 -0.95 -15.60
CA LEU A 310 10.15 -1.10 -14.54
C LEU A 310 11.46 -0.39 -14.87
N LEU A 311 11.92 -0.45 -16.12
CA LEU A 311 13.12 0.27 -16.56
C LEU A 311 12.94 1.78 -16.46
N TYR A 312 11.82 2.30 -16.97
CA TYR A 312 11.50 3.72 -16.91
C TYR A 312 11.34 4.20 -15.47
N GLN A 313 10.58 3.47 -14.65
CA GLN A 313 10.39 3.81 -13.24
C GLN A 313 11.72 3.77 -12.48
N GLY A 314 12.54 2.74 -12.70
CA GLY A 314 13.88 2.63 -12.12
C GLY A 314 14.78 3.82 -12.52
N TRP A 315 14.71 4.25 -13.77
CA TRP A 315 15.41 5.45 -14.25
C TRP A 315 14.91 6.73 -13.55
N THR A 316 13.60 6.91 -13.39
CA THR A 316 13.01 8.05 -12.66
C THR A 316 13.53 8.11 -11.21
N TYR A 317 13.52 7.00 -10.47
CA TYR A 317 14.08 6.95 -9.12
C TYR A 317 15.58 7.24 -9.10
N TRP A 318 16.33 6.79 -10.10
CA TRP A 318 17.75 7.08 -10.23
C TRP A 318 18.01 8.58 -10.47
N VAL A 319 17.23 9.23 -11.34
CA VAL A 319 17.33 10.67 -11.62
C VAL A 319 17.06 11.48 -10.35
N PHE A 320 15.98 11.14 -9.63
CA PHE A 320 15.57 11.87 -8.43
C PHE A 320 16.21 11.38 -7.14
N ARG A 321 17.31 10.62 -7.16
CA ARG A 321 17.91 9.99 -5.96
C ARG A 321 18.47 10.94 -4.90
N LYS A 322 18.79 12.19 -5.27
CA LYS A 322 19.44 13.15 -4.35
C LYS A 322 18.58 13.49 -3.14
N ARG A 323 19.24 13.91 -2.06
CA ARG A 323 18.57 14.38 -0.84
C ARG A 323 18.19 15.84 -0.95
N ILE A 324 17.11 16.22 -0.28
CA ILE A 324 16.61 17.60 -0.22
C ILE A 324 16.44 18.06 1.23
N GLY A 325 16.32 19.37 1.40
CA GLY A 325 16.23 20.03 2.70
C GLY A 325 15.68 21.44 2.51
N THR A 326 15.44 22.18 3.59
CA THR A 326 14.86 23.53 3.51
C THR A 326 15.71 24.50 2.71
N GLN A 327 17.04 24.33 2.76
CA GLN A 327 18.02 25.11 1.97
C GLN A 327 17.94 24.87 0.45
N HIS A 328 17.24 23.83 0.01
CA HIS A 328 17.03 23.53 -1.42
C HIS A 328 15.67 24.01 -1.94
N LEU A 329 14.84 24.62 -1.07
CA LEU A 329 13.58 25.19 -1.51
C LEU A 329 13.89 26.46 -2.32
N ALA A 330 13.30 26.57 -3.51
CA ALA A 330 13.34 27.83 -4.26
C ALA A 330 12.67 28.92 -3.42
N GLU A 331 13.26 30.13 -3.45
CA GLU A 331 12.64 31.33 -2.89
C GLU A 331 11.22 31.46 -3.47
N ALA A 332 10.25 31.79 -2.62
CA ALA A 332 8.86 31.90 -3.05
C ALA A 332 8.79 32.96 -4.16
N ALA A 333 8.39 32.56 -5.36
CA ALA A 333 8.01 33.52 -6.40
C ALA A 333 6.85 34.35 -5.83
N HIS A 334 7.09 35.65 -5.68
CA HIS A 334 6.17 36.61 -5.07
C HIS A 334 4.82 36.68 -5.79
#